data_AF-A0AAD7QLM3-F1
#
_entry.id   AF-A0AAD7QLM3-F1
#
_cell.length_a   1.000
_cell.length_b   1.000
_cell.length_c   1.000
_cell.angle_alpha   90.00
_cell.angle_beta   90.00
_cell.angle_gamma   90.00
#
_symmetry.space_group_name_H-M   'P 1'
#
loop_
_entity.id
_entity.type
_entity.pdbx_description
1 polymer ?
#
loop_
_entity_poly.entity_id
_entity_poly.type
_entity_poly.pdbx_seq_one_letter_code
_entity_poly.pdbx_strand_id
1 'polypeptide(L)'
;MSSTTTTPAASSPPSPSPGSDTQSKHLLIRRYVPTDHTAAVKLVADGYAQRRSLANSRIFRHPYFYTVLLPLLAVVFAQYDVKESLGTVILLTSGIIMAVMSLVGRITDPLLDVARDITRGDFLENADYAFVAIYGEELIGVCSMQHVELADHSAKDPLNAANVVPPATGQRKSKSSSQKKQHAILSSWAVLRRYRNVGMGSDLLSYILQVAAQDGAESLLVQCCSLESRARKSLKGQGFSIVSETPLPGNLGRVGIKTETWSISPIEWASEHPDRAKN
;
A
#
# COMPACT_ATOMS: atom_id res chain seq x y z
N MET A 1 4.51 -53.75 43.63
CA MET A 1 4.35 -53.10 44.95
C MET A 1 4.52 -51.60 44.70
N SER A 2 3.60 -50.87 44.07
CA SER A 2 2.16 -50.70 44.28
C SER A 2 1.83 -50.12 45.65
N SER A 3 1.80 -48.78 45.73
CA SER A 3 1.02 -48.06 46.73
C SER A 3 0.57 -46.73 46.13
N THR A 4 -0.73 -46.71 45.85
CA THR A 4 -1.61 -45.66 45.36
C THR A 4 -1.82 -44.61 46.45
N THR A 5 -1.74 -43.32 46.11
CA THR A 5 -2.19 -42.23 46.98
C THR A 5 -3.39 -41.53 46.36
N THR A 6 -4.46 -41.52 47.15
CA THR A 6 -5.81 -41.05 46.88
C THR A 6 -5.93 -39.52 46.97
N THR A 7 -6.76 -38.97 46.08
CA THR A 7 -7.25 -37.58 45.96
C THR A 7 -7.96 -37.05 47.21
N PRO A 8 -8.03 -35.72 47.41
CA PRO A 8 -9.36 -35.12 47.49
C PRO A 8 -9.54 -33.89 46.60
N ALA A 9 -10.79 -33.73 46.17
CA ALA A 9 -11.29 -32.75 45.23
C ALA A 9 -11.39 -31.33 45.83
N ALA A 10 -11.20 -30.32 44.99
CA ALA A 10 -11.65 -28.95 45.25
C ALA A 10 -12.12 -28.29 43.94
N SER A 11 -13.45 -28.22 43.81
CA SER A 11 -14.27 -27.22 43.11
C SER A 11 -13.78 -26.62 41.78
N SER A 12 -14.42 -27.06 40.71
CA SER A 12 -14.46 -26.38 39.40
C SER A 12 -15.01 -24.95 39.52
N PRO A 13 -14.41 -23.94 38.87
CA PRO A 13 -15.08 -22.65 38.63
C PRO A 13 -16.17 -22.79 37.56
N PRO A 14 -17.23 -21.97 37.61
CA PRO A 14 -18.46 -22.19 36.85
C PRO A 14 -18.25 -22.03 35.33
N SER A 15 -18.84 -22.97 34.60
CA SER A 15 -19.04 -22.91 33.15
C SER A 15 -19.78 -21.61 32.77
N PRO A 16 -19.28 -20.79 31.83
CA PRO A 16 -20.07 -19.70 31.30
C PRO A 16 -21.22 -20.27 30.45
N SER A 17 -22.44 -19.92 30.84
CA SER A 17 -23.68 -20.21 30.12
C SER A 17 -23.65 -19.60 28.71
N PRO A 18 -24.24 -20.26 27.70
CA PRO A 18 -24.33 -19.73 26.34
C PRO A 18 -25.47 -18.71 26.27
N GLY A 19 -25.16 -17.46 26.62
CA GLY A 19 -26.06 -16.31 26.50
C GLY A 19 -25.62 -15.40 25.36
N SER A 20 -26.39 -15.44 24.26
CA SER A 20 -26.70 -14.32 23.36
C SER A 20 -25.66 -13.20 23.20
N ASP A 21 -24.89 -13.25 22.13
CA ASP A 21 -24.70 -12.13 21.19
C ASP A 21 -23.86 -12.62 20.00
N THR A 22 -24.49 -13.39 19.11
CA THR A 22 -24.01 -13.46 17.73
C THR A 22 -24.47 -12.19 17.02
N GLN A 23 -23.92 -11.05 17.46
CA GLN A 23 -24.00 -9.81 16.71
C GLN A 23 -23.29 -10.09 15.39
N SER A 24 -24.08 -10.27 14.33
CA SER A 24 -23.57 -10.59 13.00
C SER A 24 -22.61 -9.49 12.61
N LYS A 25 -21.30 -9.79 12.65
CA LYS A 25 -20.23 -8.86 12.26
C LYS A 25 -20.38 -8.60 10.77
N HIS A 26 -21.21 -7.64 10.44
CA HIS A 26 -21.47 -7.22 9.08
C HIS A 26 -20.34 -6.28 8.65
N LEU A 27 -19.87 -6.46 7.43
CA LEU A 27 -18.95 -5.53 6.79
C LEU A 27 -19.69 -4.23 6.49
N LEU A 28 -19.22 -3.11 7.01
CA LEU A 28 -19.80 -1.80 6.74
C LEU A 28 -18.77 -0.91 6.05
N ILE A 29 -19.06 -0.52 4.82
CA ILE A 29 -18.32 0.54 4.13
C ILE A 29 -19.07 1.84 4.40
N ARG A 30 -18.42 2.80 5.04
CA ARG A 30 -19.01 4.11 5.37
C ARG A 30 -18.12 5.25 4.91
N ARG A 31 -18.70 6.44 4.78
CA ARG A 31 -17.92 7.67 4.57
C ARG A 31 -17.00 7.89 5.77
N TYR A 32 -15.80 8.37 5.49
CA TYR A 32 -14.80 8.72 6.47
C TYR A 32 -15.33 9.73 7.50
N VAL A 33 -15.00 9.49 8.76
CA VAL A 33 -15.33 10.35 9.90
C VAL A 33 -14.01 10.72 10.61
N PRO A 34 -13.84 11.97 11.08
CA PRO A 34 -12.60 12.39 11.74
C PRO A 34 -12.18 11.56 12.96
N THR A 35 -13.12 10.86 13.61
CA THR A 35 -12.82 9.93 14.72
C THR A 35 -11.90 8.78 14.31
N ASP A 36 -11.98 8.36 13.04
CA ASP A 36 -11.25 7.21 12.51
C ASP A 36 -9.90 7.62 11.89
N HIS A 37 -9.56 8.91 11.92
CA HIS A 37 -8.39 9.48 11.26
C HIS A 37 -7.10 8.74 11.60
N THR A 38 -6.81 8.58 12.89
CA THR A 38 -5.55 7.98 13.35
C THR A 38 -5.41 6.53 12.91
N ALA A 39 -6.51 5.76 12.97
CA ALA A 39 -6.54 4.36 12.54
C ALA A 39 -6.40 4.25 11.00
N ALA A 40 -7.07 5.13 10.26
CA ALA A 40 -7.01 5.18 8.79
C ALA A 40 -5.62 5.57 8.29
N VAL A 41 -5.03 6.65 8.80
CA VAL A 41 -3.68 7.11 8.46
C VAL A 41 -2.65 6.04 8.81
N LYS A 42 -2.75 5.44 10.00
CA LYS A 42 -1.87 4.34 10.40
C LYS A 42 -1.97 3.16 9.43
N LEU A 43 -3.17 2.78 9.01
CA LEU A 43 -3.37 1.67 8.08
C LEU A 43 -2.72 1.94 6.71
N VAL A 44 -2.85 3.16 6.17
CA VAL A 44 -2.18 3.55 4.94
C VAL A 44 -0.67 3.56 5.14
N ALA A 45 -0.19 4.22 6.20
CA ALA A 45 1.24 4.31 6.53
C ALA A 45 1.90 2.93 6.66
N ASP A 46 1.23 1.98 7.33
CA ASP A 46 1.69 0.60 7.44
C ASP A 46 1.77 -0.10 6.07
N GLY A 47 0.85 0.21 5.16
CA GLY A 47 0.90 -0.24 3.76
C GLY A 47 2.13 0.27 3.02
N TYR A 48 2.44 1.56 3.13
CA TYR A 48 3.64 2.15 2.54
C TYR A 48 4.93 1.63 3.20
N ALA A 49 4.95 1.47 4.52
CA ALA A 49 6.09 0.89 5.24
C ALA A 49 6.40 -0.54 4.76
N GLN A 50 5.39 -1.33 4.43
CA GLN A 50 5.58 -2.68 3.87
C GLN A 50 6.26 -2.68 2.49
N ARG A 51 6.12 -1.61 1.68
CA ARG A 51 6.82 -1.47 0.39
C ARG A 51 8.33 -1.55 0.55
N ARG A 52 8.88 -1.03 1.66
CA ARG A 52 10.31 -1.12 1.97
C ARG A 52 10.79 -2.56 2.11
N SER A 53 10.03 -3.40 2.81
CA SER A 53 10.39 -4.81 3.00
C SER A 53 10.39 -5.56 1.66
N LEU A 54 9.41 -5.28 0.79
CA LEU A 54 9.36 -5.84 -0.56
C LEU A 54 10.52 -5.34 -1.44
N ALA A 55 10.87 -4.05 -1.35
CA ALA A 55 12.00 -3.47 -2.06
C ALA A 55 13.32 -4.12 -1.61
N ASN A 56 13.56 -4.28 -0.30
CA ASN A 56 14.74 -4.96 0.24
C ASN A 56 14.84 -6.39 -0.28
N SER A 57 13.74 -7.16 -0.23
CA SER A 57 13.71 -8.53 -0.77
C SER A 57 14.01 -8.58 -2.27
N ARG A 58 13.60 -7.57 -3.04
CA ARG A 58 13.90 -7.48 -4.47
C ARG A 58 15.37 -7.15 -4.72
N ILE A 59 15.94 -6.23 -3.93
CA ILE A 59 17.35 -5.84 -4.01
C ILE A 59 18.26 -7.03 -3.67
N PHE A 60 17.97 -7.80 -2.61
CA PHE A 60 18.76 -8.98 -2.26
C PHE A 60 18.74 -10.07 -3.34
N ARG A 61 17.62 -10.19 -4.07
CA ARG A 61 17.51 -11.12 -5.20
C ARG A 61 18.12 -10.58 -6.50
N HIS A 62 18.63 -9.35 -6.50
CA HIS A 62 19.24 -8.77 -7.68
C HIS A 62 20.70 -9.25 -7.83
N PRO A 63 21.15 -9.69 -9.02
CA PRO A 63 22.53 -10.19 -9.20
C PRO A 63 23.61 -9.19 -8.76
N TYR A 64 23.36 -7.88 -8.97
CA TYR A 64 24.28 -6.82 -8.53
C TYR A 64 24.63 -6.84 -7.03
N PHE A 65 23.73 -7.33 -6.17
CA PHE A 65 24.04 -7.44 -4.75
C PHE A 65 25.19 -8.43 -4.52
N TYR A 66 25.12 -9.60 -5.16
CA TYR A 66 26.14 -10.63 -5.05
C TYR A 66 27.45 -10.24 -5.75
N THR A 67 27.40 -9.50 -6.86
CA THR A 67 28.62 -9.04 -7.55
C THR A 67 29.44 -8.04 -6.73
N VAL A 68 28.85 -7.36 -5.74
CA VAL A 68 29.58 -6.48 -4.83
C VAL A 68 29.99 -7.22 -3.56
N LEU A 69 29.10 -8.03 -2.99
CA LEU A 69 29.35 -8.73 -1.72
C LEU A 69 30.43 -9.82 -1.86
N LEU A 70 30.36 -10.66 -2.89
CA LEU A 70 31.29 -11.77 -3.08
C LEU A 70 32.76 -11.34 -3.24
N PRO A 71 33.12 -10.35 -4.08
CA PRO A 71 34.52 -9.93 -4.18
C PRO A 71 35.03 -9.31 -2.88
N LEU A 72 34.20 -8.56 -2.14
CA LEU A 72 34.61 -8.03 -0.83
C LEU A 72 34.94 -9.15 0.16
N LEU A 73 34.10 -10.19 0.21
CA LEU A 73 34.37 -11.38 1.04
C LEU A 73 35.61 -12.13 0.53
N ALA A 74 35.76 -12.30 -0.79
CA ALA A 74 36.91 -12.98 -1.39
C ALA A 74 38.24 -12.31 -1.03
N VAL A 75 38.28 -10.97 -0.98
CA VAL A 75 39.48 -10.22 -0.55
C VAL A 75 39.85 -10.56 0.90
N VAL A 76 38.86 -10.64 1.80
CA VAL A 76 39.11 -11.03 3.21
C VAL A 76 39.67 -12.45 3.28
N PHE A 77 39.05 -13.40 2.58
CA PHE A 77 39.52 -14.80 2.58
C PHE A 77 40.86 -14.99 1.86
N ALA A 78 41.23 -14.12 0.93
CA ALA A 78 42.53 -14.17 0.26
C ALA A 78 43.66 -13.60 1.12
N GLN A 79 43.37 -12.66 2.02
CA GLN A 79 44.38 -12.01 2.87
C GLN A 79 44.61 -12.72 4.21
N TYR A 80 43.62 -13.45 4.72
CA TYR A 80 43.66 -14.05 6.05
C TYR A 80 43.50 -15.58 5.97
N ASP A 81 44.43 -16.33 6.57
CA ASP A 81 44.27 -17.77 6.74
C ASP A 81 43.23 -18.04 7.85
N VAL A 82 42.19 -18.79 7.48
CA VAL A 82 41.05 -19.12 8.35
C VAL A 82 41.49 -19.92 9.57
N LYS A 83 42.58 -20.69 9.47
CA LYS A 83 43.06 -21.54 10.57
C LYS A 83 43.75 -20.75 11.68
N GLU A 84 44.46 -19.68 11.32
CA GLU A 84 45.23 -18.88 12.28
C GLU A 84 44.43 -17.70 12.83
N SER A 85 43.48 -17.16 12.05
CA SER A 85 42.84 -15.87 12.33
C SER A 85 41.31 -15.88 12.23
N LEU A 86 40.68 -16.97 12.66
CA LEU A 86 39.22 -17.18 12.59
C LEU A 86 38.41 -16.01 13.17
N GLY A 87 38.82 -15.48 14.33
CA GLY A 87 38.14 -14.35 14.98
C GLY A 87 38.12 -13.09 14.11
N THR A 88 39.24 -12.77 13.48
CA THR A 88 39.39 -11.59 12.60
C THR A 88 38.53 -11.75 11.34
N VAL A 89 38.52 -12.94 10.73
CA VAL A 89 37.72 -13.24 9.54
C VAL A 89 36.23 -13.11 9.84
N ILE A 90 35.75 -13.67 10.96
CA ILE A 90 34.33 -13.55 11.36
C ILE A 90 33.94 -12.08 11.58
N LEU A 91 34.79 -11.32 12.27
CA LEU A 91 34.50 -9.92 12.58
C LEU A 91 34.48 -9.03 11.32
N LEU A 92 35.45 -9.21 10.42
CA LEU A 92 35.51 -8.48 9.15
C LEU A 92 34.35 -8.84 8.22
N THR A 93 34.04 -10.13 8.07
CA THR A 93 32.93 -10.57 7.22
C THR A 93 31.59 -10.07 7.76
N SER A 94 31.37 -10.10 9.08
CA SER A 94 30.20 -9.47 9.72
C SER A 94 30.15 -7.96 9.46
N GLY A 95 31.28 -7.25 9.60
CA GLY A 95 31.36 -5.82 9.33
C GLY A 95 31.03 -5.46 7.87
N ILE A 96 31.54 -6.24 6.92
CA ILE A 96 31.23 -6.08 5.48
C ILE A 96 29.75 -6.33 5.23
N ILE A 97 29.18 -7.42 5.77
CA ILE A 97 27.75 -7.72 5.62
C ILE A 97 26.91 -6.57 6.20
N MET A 98 27.23 -6.07 7.40
CA MET A 98 26.54 -4.94 8.01
C MET A 98 26.66 -3.66 7.18
N ALA A 99 27.85 -3.35 6.64
CA ALA A 99 28.07 -2.17 5.81
C ALA A 99 27.26 -2.24 4.51
N VAL A 100 27.24 -3.40 3.84
CA VAL A 100 26.45 -3.62 2.62
C VAL A 100 24.95 -3.54 2.92
N MET A 101 24.49 -4.13 4.03
CA MET A 101 23.09 -4.04 4.48
C MET A 101 22.68 -2.59 4.80
N SER A 102 23.58 -1.82 5.42
CA SER A 102 23.36 -0.38 5.69
C SER A 102 23.19 0.42 4.40
N LEU A 103 23.99 0.11 3.37
CA LEU A 103 23.88 0.76 2.07
C LEU A 103 22.55 0.45 1.38
N VAL A 104 22.09 -0.81 1.42
CA VAL A 104 20.74 -1.18 0.94
C VAL A 104 19.66 -0.41 1.69
N GLY A 105 19.81 -0.28 3.01
CA GLY A 105 18.95 0.55 3.84
C GLY A 105 18.79 1.96 3.28
N ARG A 106 19.92 2.65 3.03
CA ARG A 106 19.95 4.00 2.47
C ARG A 106 19.33 4.12 1.09
N ILE A 107 19.52 3.13 0.23
CA ILE A 107 18.90 3.10 -1.11
C ILE A 107 17.37 3.04 -1.02
N THR A 108 16.83 2.41 0.03
CA THR A 108 15.38 2.28 0.24
C THR A 108 14.74 3.37 1.09
N ASP A 109 15.53 4.26 1.72
CA ASP A 109 15.01 5.33 2.58
C ASP A 109 14.01 6.28 1.89
N PRO A 110 14.13 6.61 0.58
CA PRO A 110 13.12 7.43 -0.10
C PRO A 110 11.70 6.84 -0.07
N LEU A 111 11.55 5.51 -0.01
CA LEU A 111 10.24 4.88 0.14
C LEU A 111 9.64 5.13 1.54
N LEU A 112 10.50 5.26 2.55
CA LEU A 112 10.11 5.55 3.92
C LEU A 112 9.79 7.04 4.11
N ASP A 113 10.49 7.93 3.39
CA ASP A 113 10.16 9.36 3.36
C ASP A 113 8.71 9.57 2.91
N VAL A 114 8.30 8.92 1.82
CA VAL A 114 6.90 8.97 1.34
C VAL A 114 5.91 8.48 2.39
N ALA A 115 6.23 7.38 3.10
CA ALA A 115 5.37 6.89 4.18
C ALA A 115 5.27 7.89 5.35
N ARG A 116 6.38 8.55 5.69
CA ARG A 116 6.43 9.59 6.74
C ARG A 116 5.65 10.83 6.34
N ASP A 117 5.71 11.24 5.08
CA ASP A 117 4.98 12.39 4.57
C ASP A 117 3.47 12.12 4.58
N ILE A 118 3.04 10.91 4.20
CA ILE A 118 1.63 10.48 4.31
C ILE A 118 1.18 10.40 5.77
N THR A 119 2.05 9.97 6.68
CA THR A 119 1.73 9.94 8.13
C THR A 119 1.59 11.35 8.71
N ARG A 120 2.31 12.33 8.15
CA ARG A 120 2.26 13.75 8.58
C ARG A 120 1.13 14.53 7.93
N GLY A 121 0.62 14.08 6.79
CA GLY A 121 -0.24 14.87 5.92
C GLY A 121 -1.73 14.62 6.11
N ASP A 122 -2.50 15.68 5.84
CA ASP A 122 -3.96 15.72 5.83
C ASP A 122 -4.54 15.09 4.55
N PHE A 123 -3.93 14.03 4.00
CA PHE A 123 -4.31 13.47 2.70
C PHE A 123 -5.75 12.93 2.69
N LEU A 124 -6.26 12.50 3.86
CA LEU A 124 -7.65 12.11 4.04
C LEU A 124 -8.59 13.31 4.22
N GLU A 125 -8.10 14.44 4.75
CA GLU A 125 -8.93 15.64 4.95
C GLU A 125 -9.05 16.46 3.65
N ASN A 126 -8.01 16.43 2.82
CA ASN A 126 -7.98 17.06 1.50
C ASN A 126 -8.61 16.20 0.39
N ALA A 127 -9.06 14.98 0.70
CA ALA A 127 -9.74 14.12 -0.26
C ALA A 127 -11.21 14.50 -0.37
N ASP A 128 -11.71 14.64 -1.61
CA ASP A 128 -13.14 14.91 -1.85
C ASP A 128 -14.02 13.77 -1.33
N TYR A 129 -13.53 12.54 -1.52
CA TYR A 129 -14.18 11.33 -1.06
C TYR A 129 -13.19 10.44 -0.33
N ALA A 130 -13.50 10.14 0.93
CA ALA A 130 -12.79 9.15 1.71
C ALA A 130 -13.79 8.16 2.30
N PHE A 131 -13.48 6.88 2.21
CA PHE A 131 -14.30 5.79 2.72
C PHE A 131 -13.48 4.85 3.58
N VAL A 132 -14.15 4.28 4.55
CA VAL A 132 -13.57 3.36 5.53
C VAL A 132 -14.42 2.09 5.55
N ALA A 133 -13.76 0.93 5.48
CA ALA A 133 -14.36 -0.35 5.73
C ALA A 133 -14.14 -0.75 7.19
N ILE A 134 -15.24 -1.05 7.88
CA ILE A 134 -15.27 -1.48 9.27
C ILE A 134 -15.88 -2.87 9.34
N TYR A 135 -15.27 -3.74 10.15
CA TYR A 135 -15.80 -5.06 10.43
C TYR A 135 -15.90 -5.26 11.94
N GLY A 136 -17.14 -5.33 12.44
CA GLY A 136 -17.40 -5.21 13.87
C GLY A 136 -17.09 -3.79 14.35
N GLU A 137 -16.09 -3.65 15.21
CA GLU A 137 -15.61 -2.34 15.72
C GLU A 137 -14.24 -1.95 15.16
N GLU A 138 -13.67 -2.76 14.26
CA GLU A 138 -12.31 -2.58 13.81
C GLU A 138 -12.26 -2.00 12.40
N LEU A 139 -11.43 -0.98 12.20
CA LEU A 139 -11.12 -0.42 10.89
C LEU A 139 -10.23 -1.41 10.13
N ILE A 140 -10.74 -1.93 9.02
CA ILE A 140 -10.07 -2.97 8.24
C ILE A 140 -9.60 -2.49 6.87
N GLY A 141 -10.13 -1.39 6.38
CA GLY A 141 -9.77 -0.86 5.08
C GLY A 141 -10.06 0.62 4.97
N VAL A 142 -9.30 1.29 4.12
CA VAL A 142 -9.43 2.71 3.83
C VAL A 142 -9.17 2.93 2.36
N CYS A 143 -9.93 3.85 1.79
CA CYS A 143 -9.67 4.34 0.46
C CYS A 143 -10.07 5.81 0.32
N SER A 144 -9.34 6.54 -0.51
CA SER A 144 -9.59 7.95 -0.76
C SER A 144 -9.41 8.29 -2.22
N MET A 145 -10.31 9.13 -2.73
CA MET A 145 -10.37 9.60 -4.10
C MET A 145 -10.39 11.12 -4.11
N GLN A 146 -9.65 11.69 -5.07
CA GLN A 146 -9.56 13.13 -5.31
C GLN A 146 -9.88 13.41 -6.77
N HIS A 147 -10.70 14.42 -7.04
CA HIS A 147 -10.97 14.89 -8.39
C HIS A 147 -9.87 15.83 -8.85
N VAL A 148 -9.43 15.63 -10.09
CA VAL A 148 -8.45 16.50 -10.73
C VAL A 148 -8.95 16.88 -12.11
N GLU A 149 -8.96 18.19 -12.37
CA GLU A 149 -9.15 18.73 -13.71
C GLU A 149 -7.83 18.61 -14.46
N LEU A 150 -7.73 17.65 -15.38
CA LEU A 150 -6.55 17.54 -16.22
C LEU A 150 -6.63 18.64 -17.28
N ALA A 151 -5.73 19.63 -17.20
CA ALA A 151 -5.63 20.65 -18.24
C ALA A 151 -5.16 19.99 -19.54
N ASP A 152 -5.97 20.16 -20.60
CA ASP A 152 -5.61 19.77 -21.96
C ASP A 152 -4.20 20.27 -22.28
N HIS A 153 -3.38 19.38 -22.85
CA HIS A 153 -2.00 19.54 -23.34
C HIS A 153 -0.89 18.90 -22.49
N SER A 154 -0.56 17.66 -22.89
CA SER A 154 0.82 17.18 -23.01
C SER A 154 1.62 17.04 -21.71
N ALA A 155 1.16 16.22 -20.78
CA ALA A 155 2.01 15.67 -19.73
C ALA A 155 2.22 14.17 -19.98
N LYS A 156 3.49 13.75 -20.10
CA LYS A 156 3.88 12.33 -20.25
C LYS A 156 3.50 11.45 -19.04
N ASP A 157 3.01 12.07 -17.96
CA ASP A 157 2.40 11.41 -16.80
C ASP A 157 1.19 12.24 -16.32
N PRO A 158 -0.05 11.72 -16.45
CA PRO A 158 -1.25 12.45 -16.03
C PRO A 158 -1.29 12.71 -14.52
N LEU A 159 -0.64 11.87 -13.71
CA LEU A 159 -0.56 12.07 -12.25
C LEU A 159 0.49 13.09 -11.79
N ASN A 160 1.56 13.31 -12.56
CA ASN A 160 2.51 14.39 -12.24
C ASN A 160 1.92 15.75 -12.62
N ALA A 161 1.09 15.84 -13.67
CA ALA A 161 0.32 17.05 -13.95
C ALA A 161 -0.72 17.33 -12.85
N ALA A 162 -1.34 16.27 -12.32
CA ALA A 162 -2.30 16.37 -11.23
C ALA A 162 -1.70 16.82 -9.89
N ASN A 163 -0.50 16.33 -9.55
CA ASN A 163 0.20 16.69 -8.30
C ASN A 163 0.89 18.07 -8.33
N VAL A 164 0.96 18.75 -9.48
CA VAL A 164 1.63 20.06 -9.64
C VAL A 164 0.67 21.24 -9.42
N VAL A 165 -0.63 21.00 -9.31
CA VAL A 165 -1.61 22.05 -8.96
C VAL A 165 -2.08 21.84 -7.52
N PRO A 166 -1.48 22.51 -6.51
CA PRO A 166 -2.13 22.60 -5.20
C PRO A 166 -3.49 23.29 -5.37
N PRO A 167 -4.51 23.00 -4.53
CA PRO A 167 -5.74 23.76 -4.51
C PRO A 167 -5.40 25.18 -4.02
N ALA A 168 -5.06 26.07 -4.94
CA ALA A 168 -4.83 27.46 -4.65
C ALA A 168 -6.17 28.08 -4.24
N THR A 169 -6.33 28.25 -2.93
CA THR A 169 -7.25 29.20 -2.31
C THR A 169 -7.26 30.53 -3.08
N GLY A 170 -8.43 30.91 -3.61
CA GLY A 170 -8.73 32.28 -4.02
C GLY A 170 -8.92 32.53 -5.52
N GLN A 171 -10.21 32.58 -5.91
CA GLN A 171 -10.78 33.40 -7.00
C GLN A 171 -10.13 33.41 -8.41
N ARG A 172 -10.89 32.90 -9.40
CA ARG A 172 -11.65 33.73 -10.36
C ARG A 172 -12.41 32.82 -11.34
N LYS A 173 -13.73 32.97 -11.38
CA LYS A 173 -14.59 32.41 -12.44
C LYS A 173 -14.13 32.98 -13.79
N SER A 174 -13.56 32.15 -14.66
CA SER A 174 -13.57 32.40 -16.10
C SER A 174 -14.56 31.44 -16.75
N LYS A 175 -15.58 32.02 -17.38
CA LYS A 175 -16.55 31.31 -18.22
C LYS A 175 -15.82 30.92 -19.51
N SER A 176 -15.49 29.65 -19.65
CA SER A 176 -15.17 29.02 -20.94
C SER A 176 -15.72 27.61 -20.90
N SER A 177 -16.84 27.42 -21.60
CA SER A 177 -17.63 26.20 -21.70
C SER A 177 -16.99 25.22 -22.69
N SER A 178 -15.77 24.76 -22.40
CA SER A 178 -15.30 23.47 -22.88
C SER A 178 -15.65 22.47 -21.78
N GLN A 179 -16.34 21.38 -22.10
CA GLN A 179 -16.64 20.30 -21.16
C GLN A 179 -15.31 19.73 -20.67
N LYS A 180 -14.80 20.28 -19.57
CA LYS A 180 -13.59 19.81 -18.91
C LYS A 180 -13.86 18.39 -18.42
N LYS A 181 -13.11 17.45 -18.96
CA LYS A 181 -13.13 16.05 -18.59
C LYS A 181 -12.65 15.93 -17.16
N GLN A 182 -13.54 15.54 -16.24
CA GLN A 182 -13.18 15.34 -14.85
C GLN A 182 -12.53 13.97 -14.69
N HIS A 183 -11.30 13.95 -14.22
CA HIS A 183 -10.57 12.73 -13.91
C HIS A 183 -10.54 12.54 -12.40
N ALA A 184 -10.70 11.31 -11.94
CA ALA A 184 -10.58 10.96 -10.53
C ALA A 184 -9.23 10.27 -10.29
N ILE A 185 -8.61 10.53 -9.15
CA ILE A 185 -7.36 9.90 -8.72
C ILE A 185 -7.61 9.17 -7.42
N LEU A 186 -7.31 7.88 -7.40
CA LEU A 186 -7.27 7.09 -6.18
C LEU A 186 -5.97 7.40 -5.43
N SER A 187 -6.06 8.26 -4.42
CA SER A 187 -4.89 8.72 -3.66
C SER A 187 -4.41 7.68 -2.66
N SER A 188 -5.33 6.98 -1.99
CA SER A 188 -4.98 5.91 -1.07
C SER A 188 -5.94 4.72 -1.17
N TRP A 189 -5.38 3.53 -1.00
CA TRP A 189 -6.14 2.29 -0.92
C TRP A 189 -5.32 1.28 -0.11
N ALA A 190 -5.81 0.95 1.07
CA ALA A 190 -5.15 0.01 1.97
C ALA A 190 -6.15 -0.88 2.68
N VAL A 191 -5.76 -2.14 2.88
CA VAL A 191 -6.51 -3.13 3.64
C VAL A 191 -5.57 -3.75 4.67
N LEU A 192 -6.11 -3.99 5.84
CA LEU A 192 -5.40 -4.55 6.97
C LEU A 192 -4.95 -5.97 6.65
N ARG A 193 -3.70 -6.29 7.02
CA ARG A 193 -2.97 -7.48 6.55
C ARG A 193 -3.74 -8.80 6.70
N ARG A 194 -4.47 -8.99 7.80
CA ARG A 194 -5.24 -10.22 8.08
C ARG A 194 -6.50 -10.38 7.21
N TYR A 195 -7.02 -9.29 6.66
CA TYR A 195 -8.18 -9.28 5.77
C TYR A 195 -7.81 -9.19 4.27
N ARG A 196 -6.52 -9.30 3.96
CA ARG A 196 -6.05 -9.41 2.57
C ARG A 196 -6.35 -10.81 2.04
N ASN A 197 -6.55 -10.90 0.73
CA ASN A 197 -6.96 -12.13 0.01
C ASN A 197 -8.40 -12.61 0.26
N VAL A 198 -9.18 -11.89 1.05
CA VAL A 198 -10.62 -12.19 1.28
C VAL A 198 -11.51 -11.56 0.21
N GLY A 199 -11.00 -10.59 -0.57
CA GLY A 199 -11.80 -9.81 -1.54
C GLY A 199 -12.05 -8.36 -1.10
N MET A 200 -11.77 -8.03 0.16
CA MET A 200 -12.02 -6.69 0.72
C MET A 200 -11.40 -5.55 -0.10
N GLY A 201 -10.20 -5.76 -0.64
CA GLY A 201 -9.54 -4.76 -1.47
C GLY A 201 -10.26 -4.54 -2.81
N SER A 202 -10.73 -5.61 -3.44
CA SER A 202 -11.51 -5.51 -4.68
C SER A 202 -12.87 -4.88 -4.44
N ASP A 203 -13.52 -5.17 -3.30
CA ASP A 203 -14.84 -4.63 -2.97
C ASP A 203 -14.77 -3.12 -2.70
N LEU A 204 -13.75 -2.67 -1.96
CA LEU A 204 -13.47 -1.25 -1.78
C LEU A 204 -13.22 -0.54 -3.11
N LEU A 205 -12.50 -1.19 -4.02
CA LEU A 205 -12.20 -0.62 -5.33
C LEU A 205 -13.45 -0.54 -6.21
N SER A 206 -14.29 -1.57 -6.21
CA SER A 206 -15.60 -1.56 -6.88
C SER A 206 -16.52 -0.47 -6.33
N TYR A 207 -16.54 -0.27 -5.02
CA TYR A 207 -17.33 0.78 -4.38
C TYR A 207 -16.87 2.18 -4.82
N ILE A 208 -15.55 2.44 -4.86
CA ILE A 208 -15.04 3.72 -5.36
C ILE A 208 -15.37 3.92 -6.84
N LEU A 209 -15.28 2.87 -7.66
CA LEU A 209 -15.63 2.96 -9.07
C LEU A 209 -17.10 3.34 -9.27
N GLN A 210 -17.99 2.79 -8.44
CA GLN A 210 -19.41 3.15 -8.44
C GLN A 210 -19.62 4.63 -8.06
N VAL A 211 -18.95 5.11 -7.01
CA VAL A 211 -19.00 6.53 -6.61
C VAL A 211 -18.44 7.43 -7.72
N ALA A 212 -17.30 7.07 -8.31
CA ALA A 212 -16.70 7.81 -9.42
C ALA A 212 -17.60 7.83 -10.67
N ALA A 213 -18.33 6.74 -10.94
CA ALA A 213 -19.30 6.66 -12.03
C ALA A 213 -20.55 7.52 -11.75
N GLN A 214 -21.03 7.56 -10.51
CA GLN A 214 -22.13 8.43 -10.09
C GLN A 214 -21.77 9.92 -10.22
N ASP A 215 -20.52 10.26 -9.92
CA ASP A 215 -19.98 11.61 -10.10
C ASP A 215 -19.68 11.96 -11.57
N GLY A 216 -19.73 10.99 -12.47
CA GLY A 216 -19.50 11.20 -13.91
C GLY A 216 -18.03 11.38 -14.29
N ALA A 217 -17.09 10.85 -13.50
CA ALA A 217 -15.67 10.89 -13.82
C ALA A 217 -15.37 10.08 -15.09
N GLU A 218 -14.60 10.66 -16.03
CA GLU A 218 -14.27 10.00 -17.30
C GLU A 218 -13.23 8.90 -17.12
N SER A 219 -12.23 9.10 -16.27
CA SER A 219 -11.29 8.05 -15.90
C SER A 219 -10.85 8.13 -14.44
N LEU A 220 -10.64 6.95 -13.84
CA LEU A 220 -10.05 6.78 -12.51
C LEU A 220 -8.60 6.33 -12.66
N LEU A 221 -7.67 7.13 -12.16
CA LEU A 221 -6.23 6.87 -12.19
C LEU A 221 -5.74 6.34 -10.83
N VAL A 222 -4.87 5.33 -10.87
CA VAL A 222 -4.28 4.71 -9.67
C VAL A 222 -2.78 4.54 -9.86
N GLN A 223 -1.98 4.98 -8.89
CA GLN A 223 -0.55 4.67 -8.87
C GLN A 223 -0.26 3.42 -8.05
N CYS A 224 0.44 2.47 -8.65
CA CYS A 224 0.89 1.25 -8.00
C CYS A 224 2.39 1.07 -8.21
N CYS A 225 3.12 0.64 -7.18
CA CYS A 225 4.51 0.26 -7.37
C CYS A 225 4.60 -1.12 -8.03
N SER A 226 5.55 -1.33 -8.94
CA SER A 226 5.73 -2.61 -9.65
C SER A 226 6.03 -3.79 -8.71
N LEU A 227 6.52 -3.51 -7.50
CA LEU A 227 6.76 -4.47 -6.42
C LEU A 227 5.48 -5.07 -5.81
N GLU A 228 4.34 -4.39 -5.96
CA GLU A 228 3.08 -4.75 -5.31
C GLU A 228 2.26 -5.70 -6.19
N SER A 229 2.76 -6.92 -6.38
CA SER A 229 2.11 -7.94 -7.21
C SER A 229 0.64 -8.19 -6.86
N ARG A 230 0.27 -8.06 -5.58
CA ARG A 230 -1.10 -8.23 -5.09
C ARG A 230 -2.02 -7.10 -5.55
N ALA A 231 -1.60 -5.85 -5.37
CA ALA A 231 -2.35 -4.68 -5.83
C ALA A 231 -2.54 -4.72 -7.35
N ARG A 232 -1.49 -5.07 -8.10
CA ARG A 232 -1.56 -5.29 -9.55
C ARG A 232 -2.56 -6.37 -9.94
N LYS A 233 -2.59 -7.50 -9.21
CA LYS A 233 -3.56 -8.57 -9.48
C LYS A 233 -4.99 -8.11 -9.24
N SER A 234 -5.24 -7.36 -8.18
CA SER A 234 -6.55 -6.76 -7.90
C SER A 234 -6.97 -5.73 -8.96
N LEU A 235 -6.05 -4.87 -9.40
CA LEU A 235 -6.30 -3.88 -10.46
C LEU A 235 -6.64 -4.57 -11.78
N LYS A 236 -5.84 -5.56 -12.19
CA LYS A 236 -6.14 -6.38 -13.39
C LYS A 236 -7.48 -7.10 -13.28
N GLY A 237 -7.81 -7.62 -12.09
CA GLY A 237 -9.09 -8.30 -11.85
C GLY A 237 -10.31 -7.39 -11.96
N GLN A 238 -10.14 -6.07 -11.83
CA GLN A 238 -11.20 -5.08 -12.01
C GLN A 238 -11.18 -4.42 -13.40
N GLY A 239 -10.32 -4.86 -14.31
CA GLY A 239 -10.26 -4.34 -15.68
C GLY A 239 -9.38 -3.09 -15.87
N PHE A 240 -8.54 -2.72 -14.89
CA PHE A 240 -7.63 -1.59 -15.09
C PHE A 240 -6.56 -1.91 -16.13
N SER A 241 -6.23 -0.90 -16.94
CA SER A 241 -5.16 -0.94 -17.94
C SER A 241 -3.99 -0.05 -17.51
N ILE A 242 -2.77 -0.40 -17.91
CA ILE A 242 -1.57 0.41 -17.61
C ILE A 242 -1.46 1.52 -18.65
N VAL A 243 -1.46 2.78 -18.19
CA VAL A 243 -1.32 3.97 -19.04
C VAL A 243 0.14 4.40 -19.16
N SER A 244 0.85 4.42 -18.04
CA SER A 244 2.25 4.83 -18.00
C SER A 244 3.06 4.00 -17.01
N GLU A 245 4.33 3.80 -17.33
CA GLU A 245 5.32 3.25 -16.40
C GLU A 245 6.44 4.27 -16.26
N THR A 246 6.69 4.74 -15.04
CA THR A 246 7.83 5.62 -14.76
C THR A 246 8.78 4.98 -13.76
N PRO A 247 10.11 4.99 -14.04
CA PRO A 247 11.07 4.48 -13.09
C PRO A 247 11.02 5.32 -11.80
N LEU A 248 11.13 4.66 -10.64
CA LEU A 248 11.21 5.42 -9.38
C LEU A 248 12.43 6.34 -9.41
N PRO A 249 12.34 7.55 -8.83
CA PRO A 249 13.48 8.44 -8.73
C PRO A 249 14.62 7.79 -7.94
N GLY A 250 15.85 8.15 -8.32
CA GLY A 250 17.07 7.68 -7.65
C GLY A 250 17.50 6.26 -8.01
N ASN A 251 18.22 5.62 -7.10
CA ASN A 251 18.85 4.31 -7.33
C ASN A 251 17.84 3.16 -7.45
N LEU A 252 16.60 3.34 -6.97
CA LEU A 252 15.55 2.32 -7.04
C LEU A 252 15.09 2.07 -8.49
N GLY A 253 15.02 3.11 -9.32
CA GLY A 253 14.72 2.96 -10.75
C GLY A 253 15.75 2.11 -11.49
N ARG A 254 17.03 2.21 -11.10
CA ARG A 254 18.12 1.39 -11.68
C ARG A 254 18.03 -0.10 -11.32
N VAL A 255 17.37 -0.43 -10.21
CA VAL A 255 17.09 -1.82 -9.79
C VAL A 255 15.82 -2.37 -10.50
N GLY A 256 15.24 -1.61 -11.42
CA GLY A 256 14.05 -2.00 -12.19
C GLY A 256 12.74 -1.84 -11.42
N ILE A 257 12.73 -1.05 -10.34
CA ILE A 257 11.51 -0.70 -9.60
C ILE A 257 10.86 0.49 -10.31
N LYS A 258 9.59 0.34 -10.68
CA LYS A 258 8.82 1.33 -11.43
C LYS A 258 7.53 1.68 -10.69
N THR A 259 7.03 2.89 -10.90
CA THR A 259 5.65 3.27 -10.62
C THR A 259 4.85 3.03 -11.89
N GLU A 260 3.74 2.31 -11.76
CA GLU A 260 2.81 2.02 -12.84
C GLU A 260 1.54 2.84 -12.57
N THR A 261 1.13 3.65 -13.55
CA THR A 261 -0.14 4.36 -13.52
C THR A 261 -1.18 3.52 -14.26
N TRP A 262 -2.24 3.19 -13.55
CA TRP A 262 -3.35 2.39 -14.05
C TRP A 262 -4.56 3.29 -14.29
N SER A 263 -5.31 3.07 -15.36
CA SER A 263 -6.59 3.74 -15.60
C SER A 263 -7.71 2.78 -15.94
N ILE A 264 -8.92 3.20 -15.61
CA ILE A 264 -10.16 2.61 -16.06
C ILE A 264 -11.21 3.72 -16.21
N SER A 265 -12.16 3.54 -17.13
CA SER A 265 -13.31 4.42 -17.25
C SER A 265 -14.41 3.92 -16.28
N PRO A 266 -14.77 4.66 -15.22
CA PRO A 266 -15.77 4.22 -14.25
C PRO A 266 -17.14 3.95 -14.87
N ILE A 267 -17.51 4.75 -15.88
CA ILE A 267 -18.80 4.66 -16.57
C ILE A 267 -18.91 3.35 -17.37
N GLU A 268 -17.87 3.01 -18.14
CA GLU A 268 -17.81 1.74 -18.88
C GLU A 268 -17.84 0.56 -17.91
N TRP A 269 -17.06 0.63 -16.83
CA TRP A 269 -17.03 -0.42 -15.81
C TRP A 269 -18.39 -0.65 -15.15
N ALA A 270 -19.10 0.44 -14.81
CA ALA A 270 -20.44 0.37 -14.22
C ALA A 270 -21.47 -0.23 -15.18
N SER A 271 -21.31 0.02 -16.49
CA SER A 271 -22.17 -0.59 -17.52
C SER A 271 -21.95 -2.10 -17.67
N GLU A 272 -20.73 -2.59 -17.48
CA GLU A 272 -20.38 -4.02 -17.58
C GLU A 272 -20.78 -4.82 -16.34
N HIS A 273 -20.87 -4.17 -15.17
CA HIS A 273 -21.14 -4.82 -13.88
C HIS A 273 -22.38 -4.23 -13.17
N PRO A 274 -23.58 -4.26 -13.79
CA PRO A 274 -24.77 -3.62 -13.23
C PRO A 274 -25.22 -4.23 -11.89
N ASP A 275 -24.93 -5.51 -11.64
CA ASP A 275 -25.29 -6.19 -10.40
C ASP A 275 -24.45 -5.75 -9.20
N ARG A 276 -23.23 -5.24 -9.43
CA ARG A 276 -22.37 -4.68 -8.38
C ARG A 276 -22.66 -3.22 -8.08
N ALA A 277 -23.37 -2.52 -8.97
CA ALA A 277 -23.72 -1.12 -8.82
C ALA A 277 -25.00 -0.87 -8.01
N LYS A 278 -25.70 -1.92 -7.57
CA LYS A 278 -26.98 -1.83 -6.83
C LYS A 278 -26.87 -2.00 -5.31
N ASN A 279 -25.69 -2.36 -4.81
CA ASN A 279 -25.40 -2.45 -3.38
C ASN A 279 -24.60 -1.24 -2.92
#